data_AF-A0A8U0U3T0-F1
#
_entry.id   AF-A0A8U0U3T0-F1
#
_cell.length_a   1.000
_cell.length_b   1.000
_cell.length_c   1.000
_cell.angle_alpha   90.00
_cell.angle_beta   90.00
_cell.angle_gamma   90.00
#
_symmetry.space_group_name_H-M   'P 1'
#
loop_
_entity.id
_entity.type
_entity.pdbx_description
1 polymer ?
#
loop_
_entity_poly.entity_id
_entity_poly.type
_entity_poly.pdbx_seq_one_letter_code
_entity_poly.pdbx_strand_id
1 'polypeptide(L)'
;MCGKKSGLVGMVREKMREENCAEECGSEYADVPYHTEVRWLSRGKVLNRCFELREEICQFLETKGKDTAELREQKFLCELAFLCDISSHLDALNLQLQGRGRIITDMYAAVRAFKTKLCLWENQMLQGNHCHFPCCQTIKAQISTAVFPCAQFAEKLSVLAAEFSQRFADFDVQKCRFELLSNPFAVDVENAPTNIQMELIELQCNDTLKSKYDAVGAAQFPRFIPDTMPQLRTQAAQMLSMFGSTYLCEQLFSSMKMTKTTHRRRLTDEHLRSILRISSAQSLSPDMNELAPKKRCQPKPENAVTIAVSSRVLFRTETEQKVYEQKGVEEYLRYQVEHENEPFAPGPAFSFVKALEAVNARLRELYPESEELFDIVLVTYNHAHVGVRLINTINHHNLFIERFCMTGGSSPIGYLKAWQTNLYLSADAEKVREALSEGIAAATMFMSNKLTEVSQTQLRVAFDGDAVLFSDESERIFKTQGLDGFFQHERDNEDILLDRGPLKDFLASLGKLQNKFYAKGHRLDCPIRTYLVTARSAASSGIRALKTLRAWGLETDEALFLAGAPKGPMLEKIRPHIYFDDQMFHVEGAAEMGTVAAHVPYGIAQKHPHKKCLNTGK
;
A
#
# COMPACT_ATOMS: atom_id res chain seq x y z
N MET A 1 -32.33 -19.53 -36.74
CA MET A 1 -33.45 -19.33 -35.78
C MET A 1 -33.45 -17.95 -35.09
N CYS A 2 -32.96 -16.86 -35.71
CA CYS A 2 -32.79 -15.56 -35.01
C CYS A 2 -33.71 -14.40 -35.47
N GLY A 3 -34.65 -14.62 -36.39
CA GLY A 3 -35.41 -13.50 -36.99
C GLY A 3 -36.74 -13.12 -36.35
N LYS A 4 -37.41 -14.03 -35.61
CA LYS A 4 -38.76 -13.78 -35.05
C LYS A 4 -38.91 -14.02 -33.55
N LYS A 5 -37.86 -14.52 -32.86
CA LYS A 5 -37.89 -14.85 -31.42
C LYS A 5 -37.39 -13.73 -30.49
N SER A 6 -37.31 -12.49 -30.99
CA SER A 6 -37.17 -11.29 -30.16
C SER A 6 -38.45 -10.97 -29.36
N GLY A 7 -39.61 -11.50 -29.78
CA GLY A 7 -40.90 -11.21 -29.16
C GLY A 7 -41.09 -11.85 -27.79
N LEU A 8 -40.63 -13.08 -27.57
CA LEU A 8 -40.98 -13.81 -26.35
C LEU A 8 -40.12 -13.44 -25.14
N VAL A 9 -38.79 -13.47 -25.32
CA VAL A 9 -37.85 -12.96 -24.31
C VAL A 9 -38.04 -11.45 -24.14
N GLY A 10 -38.39 -10.72 -25.21
CA GLY A 10 -38.74 -9.30 -25.16
C GLY A 10 -40.04 -9.03 -24.38
N MET A 11 -41.12 -9.78 -24.62
CA MET A 11 -42.39 -9.65 -23.91
C MET A 11 -42.27 -10.00 -22.44
N VAL A 12 -41.58 -11.09 -22.09
CA VAL A 12 -41.35 -11.46 -20.68
C VAL A 12 -40.50 -10.37 -20.00
N ARG A 13 -39.52 -9.80 -20.70
CA ARG A 13 -38.65 -8.71 -20.21
C ARG A 13 -39.35 -7.35 -20.11
N GLU A 14 -40.33 -7.07 -20.97
CA GLU A 14 -41.12 -5.83 -20.97
C GLU A 14 -42.29 -5.89 -19.98
N LYS A 15 -42.91 -7.07 -19.78
CA LYS A 15 -43.98 -7.27 -18.77
C LYS A 15 -43.46 -7.47 -17.34
N MET A 16 -42.26 -8.04 -17.14
CA MET A 16 -41.62 -8.12 -15.81
C MET A 16 -40.97 -6.79 -15.36
N ARG A 17 -40.87 -5.80 -16.27
CA ARG A 17 -40.23 -4.48 -16.05
C ARG A 17 -40.87 -3.66 -14.93
N GLU A 18 -42.03 -4.08 -14.41
CA GLU A 18 -42.85 -3.28 -13.52
C GLU A 18 -42.89 -3.73 -12.05
N GLU A 19 -42.48 -4.93 -11.60
CA GLU A 19 -42.43 -5.25 -10.14
C GLU A 19 -41.81 -6.64 -9.81
N ASN A 20 -41.24 -6.78 -8.60
CA ASN A 20 -40.63 -7.99 -8.03
C ASN A 20 -41.64 -9.15 -7.87
N CYS A 21 -41.83 -9.95 -8.90
CA CYS A 21 -42.81 -11.05 -8.94
C CYS A 21 -42.52 -12.21 -7.95
N ALA A 22 -41.27 -12.40 -7.53
CA ALA A 22 -40.85 -13.60 -6.79
C ALA A 22 -41.07 -13.55 -5.26
N GLU A 23 -41.12 -12.36 -4.64
CA GLU A 23 -41.29 -12.22 -3.18
C GLU A 23 -42.75 -12.39 -2.72
N GLU A 24 -43.74 -12.08 -3.56
CA GLU A 24 -45.17 -12.13 -3.17
C GLU A 24 -45.79 -13.53 -3.27
N CYS A 25 -45.21 -14.46 -4.04
CA CYS A 25 -45.79 -15.80 -4.29
C CYS A 25 -45.13 -16.96 -3.52
N GLY A 26 -44.22 -16.70 -2.59
CA GLY A 26 -43.63 -17.75 -1.74
C GLY A 26 -42.72 -18.76 -2.47
N SER A 27 -42.06 -18.33 -3.55
CA SER A 27 -41.11 -19.14 -4.33
C SER A 27 -39.75 -19.29 -3.63
N GLU A 28 -39.02 -20.39 -3.83
CA GLU A 28 -37.71 -20.74 -3.21
C GLU A 28 -36.54 -19.77 -3.53
N TYR A 29 -36.83 -18.66 -4.19
CA TYR A 29 -36.06 -18.26 -5.33
C TYR A 29 -36.29 -16.76 -5.55
N ALA A 30 -35.47 -15.93 -4.90
CA ALA A 30 -35.77 -14.51 -4.62
C ALA A 30 -35.86 -13.56 -5.83
N ASP A 31 -35.28 -13.89 -6.99
CA ASP A 31 -35.28 -12.99 -8.17
C ASP A 31 -35.07 -13.74 -9.51
N VAL A 32 -35.38 -13.09 -10.63
CA VAL A 32 -34.98 -13.47 -12.00
C VAL A 32 -33.84 -12.53 -12.43
N PRO A 33 -32.63 -13.03 -12.76
CA PRO A 33 -31.48 -12.17 -13.01
C PRO A 33 -31.72 -11.16 -14.16
N TYR A 34 -31.90 -9.89 -13.79
CA TYR A 34 -32.35 -8.81 -14.69
C TYR A 34 -31.31 -8.35 -15.72
N HIS A 35 -30.02 -8.51 -15.42
CA HIS A 35 -28.96 -7.80 -16.13
C HIS A 35 -27.87 -8.74 -16.66
N THR A 36 -28.03 -9.22 -17.89
CA THR A 36 -26.96 -9.94 -18.56
C THR A 36 -27.06 -9.81 -20.09
N GLU A 37 -27.01 -8.57 -20.60
CA GLU A 37 -26.96 -8.34 -22.04
C GLU A 37 -25.70 -8.91 -22.72
N VAL A 38 -24.72 -9.38 -21.95
CA VAL A 38 -23.36 -9.56 -22.44
C VAL A 38 -23.04 -11.01 -22.83
N ARG A 39 -23.78 -12.05 -22.38
CA ARG A 39 -23.38 -13.45 -22.61
C ARG A 39 -24.55 -14.41 -22.76
N TRP A 40 -24.48 -15.27 -23.76
CA TRP A 40 -25.49 -16.29 -24.05
C TRP A 40 -25.79 -17.26 -22.86
N LEU A 41 -24.79 -17.55 -22.00
CA LEU A 41 -24.92 -18.34 -20.74
C LEU A 41 -26.01 -17.83 -19.78
N SER A 42 -26.28 -16.52 -19.80
CA SER A 42 -27.26 -15.96 -18.90
C SER A 42 -28.68 -16.03 -19.46
N ARG A 43 -28.80 -16.07 -20.79
CA ARG A 43 -30.09 -16.26 -21.47
C ARG A 43 -30.62 -17.67 -21.23
N GLY A 44 -29.76 -18.69 -21.22
CA GLY A 44 -30.12 -20.06 -20.84
C GLY A 44 -30.66 -20.16 -19.41
N LYS A 45 -29.94 -19.54 -18.45
CA LYS A 45 -30.39 -19.46 -17.05
C LYS A 45 -31.73 -18.75 -16.87
N VAL A 46 -31.95 -17.63 -17.56
CA VAL A 46 -33.24 -16.91 -17.52
C VAL A 46 -34.36 -17.77 -18.11
N LEU A 47 -34.13 -18.48 -19.22
CA LEU A 47 -35.12 -19.39 -19.79
C LEU A 47 -35.52 -20.50 -18.81
N ASN A 48 -34.54 -21.18 -18.19
CA ASN A 48 -34.81 -22.20 -17.18
C ASN A 48 -35.62 -21.64 -16.00
N ARG A 49 -35.25 -20.45 -15.52
CA ARG A 49 -35.96 -19.77 -14.43
C ARG A 49 -37.40 -19.42 -14.78
N CYS A 50 -37.63 -18.91 -15.99
CA CYS A 50 -38.97 -18.62 -16.50
C CYS A 50 -39.81 -19.90 -16.66
N PHE A 51 -39.18 -21.02 -17.02
CA PHE A 51 -39.87 -22.31 -17.12
C PHE A 51 -40.27 -22.86 -15.75
N GLU A 52 -39.40 -22.74 -14.75
CA GLU A 52 -39.68 -23.13 -13.36
C GLU A 52 -40.83 -22.30 -12.76
N LEU A 53 -40.77 -20.98 -12.91
CA LEU A 53 -41.73 -20.03 -12.33
C LEU A 53 -42.95 -19.74 -13.23
N ARG A 54 -43.22 -20.59 -14.23
CA ARG A 54 -44.19 -20.27 -15.28
C ARG A 54 -45.61 -20.05 -14.75
N GLU A 55 -46.02 -20.80 -13.72
CA GLU A 55 -47.37 -20.70 -13.16
C GLU A 55 -47.52 -19.42 -12.33
N GLU A 56 -46.51 -19.09 -11.53
CA GLU A 56 -46.41 -17.86 -10.73
C GLU A 56 -46.36 -16.63 -11.64
N ILE A 57 -45.58 -16.69 -12.71
CA ILE A 57 -45.53 -15.63 -13.73
C ILE A 57 -46.91 -15.45 -14.38
N CYS A 58 -47.62 -16.53 -14.72
CA CYS A 58 -48.97 -16.43 -15.27
C CYS A 58 -49.95 -15.79 -14.28
N GLN A 59 -49.94 -16.21 -13.01
CA GLN A 59 -50.80 -15.65 -11.97
C GLN A 59 -50.54 -14.15 -11.76
N PHE A 60 -49.28 -13.74 -11.71
CA PHE A 60 -48.90 -12.33 -11.59
C PHE A 60 -49.32 -11.49 -12.80
N LEU A 61 -49.18 -12.01 -14.03
CA LEU A 61 -49.61 -11.26 -15.21
C LEU A 61 -51.13 -11.09 -15.27
N GLU A 62 -51.88 -12.07 -14.77
CA GLU A 62 -53.33 -12.02 -14.63
C GLU A 62 -53.78 -10.98 -13.59
N THR A 63 -53.09 -10.87 -12.44
CA THR A 63 -53.40 -9.81 -11.45
C THR A 63 -53.13 -8.40 -11.99
N LYS A 64 -52.22 -8.27 -12.97
CA LYS A 64 -51.94 -7.03 -13.70
C LYS A 64 -52.81 -6.81 -14.95
N GLY A 65 -53.78 -7.68 -15.21
CA GLY A 65 -54.69 -7.58 -16.36
C GLY A 65 -54.01 -7.73 -17.72
N LYS A 66 -52.87 -8.43 -17.78
CA LYS A 66 -52.13 -8.71 -19.02
C LYS A 66 -52.57 -10.05 -19.61
N ASP A 67 -52.59 -10.15 -20.93
CA ASP A 67 -52.89 -11.41 -21.63
C ASP A 67 -51.81 -12.47 -21.37
N THR A 68 -52.23 -13.67 -20.93
CA THR A 68 -51.41 -14.85 -20.63
C THR A 68 -51.69 -16.03 -21.57
N ALA A 69 -52.52 -15.86 -22.60
CA ALA A 69 -52.94 -16.95 -23.48
C ALA A 69 -51.77 -17.71 -24.13
N GLU A 70 -50.71 -17.00 -24.54
CA GLU A 70 -49.51 -17.59 -25.15
C GLU A 70 -48.72 -18.44 -24.14
N LEU A 71 -48.62 -18.02 -22.88
CA LEU A 71 -47.89 -18.77 -21.83
C LEU A 71 -48.61 -20.06 -21.43
N ARG A 72 -49.93 -20.14 -21.66
CA ARG A 72 -50.76 -21.32 -21.42
C ARG A 72 -50.93 -22.20 -22.66
N GLU A 73 -50.43 -21.77 -23.82
CA GLU A 73 -50.53 -22.54 -25.07
C GLU A 73 -49.63 -23.79 -25.02
N GLN A 74 -50.21 -24.97 -25.27
CA GLN A 74 -49.50 -26.26 -25.20
C GLN A 74 -48.29 -26.33 -26.13
N LYS A 75 -48.42 -25.81 -27.35
CA LYS A 75 -47.35 -25.77 -28.35
C LYS A 75 -46.20 -24.89 -27.87
N PHE A 76 -46.53 -23.73 -27.30
CA PHE A 76 -45.57 -22.80 -26.75
C PHE A 76 -44.79 -23.42 -25.59
N LEU A 77 -45.47 -24.08 -24.64
CA LEU A 77 -44.84 -24.77 -23.52
C LEU A 77 -43.87 -25.88 -23.96
N CYS A 78 -44.23 -26.63 -25.01
CA CYS A 78 -43.32 -27.62 -25.60
C CYS A 78 -42.07 -26.96 -26.19
N GLU A 79 -42.22 -25.85 -26.93
CA GLU A 79 -41.08 -25.11 -27.49
C GLU A 79 -40.19 -24.50 -26.39
N LEU A 80 -40.79 -23.95 -25.33
CA LEU A 80 -40.08 -23.39 -24.20
C LEU A 80 -39.27 -24.45 -23.47
N ALA A 81 -39.87 -25.61 -23.18
CA ALA A 81 -39.18 -26.74 -22.56
C ALA A 81 -37.98 -27.22 -23.38
N PHE A 82 -38.15 -27.39 -24.70
CA PHE A 82 -37.07 -27.78 -25.59
C PHE A 82 -35.95 -26.72 -25.61
N LEU A 83 -36.31 -25.44 -25.64
CA LEU A 83 -35.34 -24.35 -25.58
C LEU A 83 -34.57 -24.34 -24.26
N CYS A 84 -35.20 -24.62 -23.13
CA CYS A 84 -34.54 -24.70 -21.82
C CYS A 84 -33.48 -25.80 -21.80
N ASP A 85 -33.85 -27.00 -22.23
CA ASP A 85 -32.96 -28.16 -22.25
C ASP A 85 -31.79 -27.97 -23.23
N ILE A 86 -32.03 -27.55 -24.47
CA ILE A 86 -30.94 -27.33 -25.44
C ILE A 86 -30.04 -26.17 -25.04
N SER A 87 -30.58 -25.10 -24.44
CA SER A 87 -29.75 -24.00 -23.93
C SER A 87 -28.86 -24.49 -22.80
N SER A 88 -29.36 -25.36 -21.91
CA SER A 88 -28.58 -25.95 -20.82
C SER A 88 -27.44 -26.85 -21.34
N HIS A 89 -27.70 -27.63 -22.38
CA HIS A 89 -26.67 -28.44 -23.03
C HIS A 89 -25.60 -27.59 -23.70
N LEU A 90 -26.00 -26.53 -24.40
CA LEU A 90 -25.07 -25.57 -24.95
C LEU A 90 -24.25 -24.95 -23.80
N ASP A 91 -24.90 -24.49 -22.71
CA ASP A 91 -24.29 -23.88 -21.51
C ASP A 91 -23.15 -24.74 -20.96
N ALA A 92 -23.39 -26.04 -20.83
CA ALA A 92 -22.38 -27.01 -20.44
C ALA A 92 -21.20 -27.06 -21.42
N LEU A 93 -21.43 -27.09 -22.74
CA LEU A 93 -20.35 -27.10 -23.73
C LEU A 93 -19.47 -25.85 -23.60
N ASN A 94 -20.06 -24.67 -23.54
CA ASN A 94 -19.27 -23.45 -23.48
C ASN A 94 -18.47 -23.31 -22.17
N LEU A 95 -18.98 -23.82 -21.05
CA LEU A 95 -18.18 -23.93 -19.83
C LEU A 95 -16.96 -24.84 -20.04
N GLN A 96 -17.06 -25.86 -20.90
CA GLN A 96 -15.91 -26.69 -21.31
C GLN A 96 -14.99 -26.01 -22.32
N LEU A 97 -15.48 -25.04 -23.11
CA LEU A 97 -14.66 -24.23 -24.02
C LEU A 97 -13.98 -23.05 -23.29
N GLN A 98 -14.36 -22.81 -22.04
CA GLN A 98 -13.82 -21.75 -21.20
C GLN A 98 -13.06 -22.33 -20.00
N GLY A 99 -12.31 -21.47 -19.32
CA GLY A 99 -11.56 -21.84 -18.13
C GLY A 99 -10.05 -21.88 -18.36
N ARG A 100 -9.33 -21.90 -17.24
CA ARG A 100 -7.87 -21.81 -17.20
C ARG A 100 -7.22 -23.12 -17.62
N GLY A 101 -6.10 -23.03 -18.33
CA GLY A 101 -5.25 -24.18 -18.66
C GLY A 101 -5.79 -25.10 -19.75
N ARG A 102 -6.94 -24.79 -20.36
CA ARG A 102 -7.46 -25.57 -21.50
C ARG A 102 -6.68 -25.23 -22.77
N ILE A 103 -6.14 -26.25 -23.41
CA ILE A 103 -5.49 -26.12 -24.71
C ILE A 103 -6.51 -26.37 -25.84
N ILE A 104 -6.16 -25.97 -27.06
CA ILE A 104 -7.07 -26.05 -28.21
C ILE A 104 -7.60 -27.47 -28.46
N THR A 105 -6.80 -28.49 -28.14
CA THR A 105 -7.18 -29.89 -28.33
C THR A 105 -8.26 -30.35 -27.34
N ASP A 106 -8.25 -29.87 -26.10
CA ASP A 106 -9.32 -30.11 -25.12
C ASP A 106 -10.65 -29.53 -25.61
N MET A 107 -10.59 -28.32 -26.17
CA MET A 107 -11.75 -27.62 -26.69
C MET A 107 -12.31 -28.33 -27.93
N TYR A 108 -11.44 -28.75 -28.85
CA TYR A 108 -11.83 -29.54 -30.02
C TYR A 108 -12.47 -30.88 -29.61
N ALA A 109 -11.93 -31.57 -28.60
CA ALA A 109 -12.52 -32.78 -28.06
C ALA A 109 -13.93 -32.54 -27.49
N ALA A 110 -14.15 -31.44 -26.76
CA ALA A 110 -15.46 -31.06 -26.25
C ALA A 110 -16.48 -30.79 -27.37
N VAL A 111 -16.08 -30.08 -28.44
CA VAL A 111 -16.94 -29.84 -29.61
C VAL A 111 -17.29 -31.15 -30.32
N ARG A 112 -16.31 -32.04 -30.55
CA ARG A 112 -16.57 -33.35 -31.17
C ARG A 112 -17.56 -34.17 -30.34
N ALA A 113 -17.36 -34.24 -29.02
CA ALA A 113 -18.27 -34.93 -28.13
C ALA A 113 -19.69 -34.34 -28.19
N PHE A 114 -19.82 -33.02 -28.30
CA PHE A 114 -21.12 -32.36 -28.46
C PHE A 114 -21.79 -32.66 -29.80
N LYS A 115 -21.04 -32.66 -30.92
CA LYS A 115 -21.55 -33.09 -32.24
C LYS A 115 -22.12 -34.51 -32.15
N THR A 116 -21.40 -35.45 -31.53
CA THR A 116 -21.87 -36.83 -31.32
C THR A 116 -23.13 -36.89 -30.44
N LYS A 117 -23.19 -36.08 -29.38
CA LYS A 117 -24.39 -35.97 -28.52
C LYS A 117 -25.60 -35.46 -29.30
N LEU A 118 -25.44 -34.46 -30.17
CA LEU A 118 -26.55 -33.95 -31.00
C LEU A 118 -27.14 -35.06 -31.89
N CYS A 119 -26.31 -35.88 -32.53
CA CYS A 119 -26.78 -37.02 -33.33
C CYS A 119 -27.51 -38.07 -32.48
N LEU A 120 -27.04 -38.34 -31.25
CA LEU A 120 -27.73 -39.23 -30.33
C LEU A 120 -29.10 -38.66 -29.93
N TRP A 121 -29.14 -37.39 -29.56
CA TRP A 121 -30.37 -36.70 -29.15
C TRP A 121 -31.39 -36.59 -30.27
N GLU A 122 -30.96 -36.38 -31.51
CA GLU A 122 -31.84 -36.42 -32.69
C GLU A 122 -32.55 -37.78 -32.80
N ASN A 123 -31.78 -38.88 -32.76
CA ASN A 123 -32.34 -40.23 -32.82
C ASN A 123 -33.28 -40.55 -31.65
N GLN A 124 -32.89 -40.16 -30.43
CA GLN A 124 -33.72 -40.35 -29.24
C GLN A 124 -35.01 -39.53 -29.32
N MET A 125 -34.94 -38.29 -29.80
CA MET A 125 -36.11 -37.43 -29.97
C MET A 125 -37.08 -38.03 -30.99
N LEU A 126 -36.59 -38.57 -32.12
CA LEU A 126 -37.44 -39.31 -33.09
C LEU A 126 -38.12 -40.54 -32.48
N GLN A 127 -37.43 -41.24 -31.58
CA GLN A 127 -37.98 -42.39 -30.85
C GLN A 127 -38.90 -42.00 -29.69
N GLY A 128 -39.11 -40.70 -29.45
CA GLY A 128 -39.90 -40.20 -28.33
C GLY A 128 -39.24 -40.43 -26.96
N ASN A 129 -37.93 -40.67 -26.92
CA ASN A 129 -37.11 -40.78 -25.72
C ASN A 129 -36.55 -39.41 -25.31
N HIS A 130 -36.90 -38.96 -24.10
CA HIS A 130 -36.58 -37.62 -23.59
C HIS A 130 -35.64 -37.66 -22.38
N CYS A 131 -34.89 -38.75 -22.16
CA CYS A 131 -34.05 -38.93 -20.97
C CYS A 131 -32.98 -37.84 -20.75
N HIS A 132 -32.59 -37.12 -21.80
CA HIS A 132 -31.65 -35.99 -21.73
C HIS A 132 -32.34 -34.62 -21.86
N PHE A 133 -33.67 -34.58 -21.84
CA PHE A 133 -34.50 -33.38 -21.97
C PHE A 133 -35.51 -33.33 -20.81
N PRO A 134 -35.06 -33.03 -19.58
CA PRO A 134 -35.91 -33.05 -18.38
C PRO A 134 -37.08 -32.05 -18.41
N CYS A 135 -36.90 -30.85 -18.96
CA CYS A 135 -38.01 -29.91 -19.13
C CYS A 135 -39.05 -30.47 -20.11
N CYS A 136 -38.61 -31.05 -21.23
CA CYS A 136 -39.51 -31.71 -22.17
C CYS A 136 -40.25 -32.90 -21.53
N GLN A 137 -39.56 -33.69 -20.71
CA GLN A 137 -40.16 -34.82 -19.99
C GLN A 137 -41.26 -34.34 -19.02
N THR A 138 -41.02 -33.22 -18.34
CA THR A 138 -42.00 -32.58 -17.43
C THR A 138 -43.26 -32.15 -18.18
N ILE A 139 -43.12 -31.43 -19.30
CA ILE A 139 -44.27 -31.00 -20.11
C ILE A 139 -44.98 -32.19 -20.76
N LYS A 140 -44.24 -33.19 -21.22
CA LYS A 140 -44.82 -34.42 -21.79
C LYS A 140 -45.64 -35.21 -20.78
N ALA A 141 -45.32 -35.14 -19.48
CA ALA A 141 -46.14 -35.74 -18.43
C ALA A 141 -47.45 -34.96 -18.18
N GLN A 142 -47.47 -33.67 -18.51
CA GLN A 142 -48.61 -32.77 -18.30
C GLN A 142 -49.54 -32.68 -19.53
N ILE A 143 -49.06 -33.05 -20.72
CA ILE A 143 -49.78 -32.95 -22.00
C ILE A 143 -49.97 -34.35 -22.61
N SER A 144 -51.06 -34.57 -23.34
CA SER A 144 -51.31 -35.83 -24.07
C SER A 144 -50.15 -36.18 -25.02
N THR A 145 -49.71 -37.43 -25.00
CA THR A 145 -48.51 -37.95 -25.70
C THR A 145 -48.57 -37.78 -27.22
N ALA A 146 -49.77 -37.61 -27.79
CA ALA A 146 -49.98 -37.42 -29.22
C ALA A 146 -49.66 -35.99 -29.73
N VAL A 147 -49.43 -35.03 -28.83
CA VAL A 147 -49.29 -33.59 -29.17
C VAL A 147 -47.83 -33.12 -29.16
N PHE A 148 -46.91 -33.85 -28.53
CA PHE A 148 -45.53 -33.39 -28.39
C PHE A 148 -44.77 -33.48 -29.74
N PRO A 149 -44.22 -32.37 -30.28
CA PRO A 149 -43.71 -32.29 -31.64
C PRO A 149 -42.29 -32.87 -31.78
N CYS A 150 -42.12 -34.16 -31.47
CA CYS A 150 -40.85 -34.89 -31.48
C CYS A 150 -40.10 -34.73 -32.81
N ALA A 151 -40.79 -34.93 -33.94
CA ALA A 151 -40.19 -34.83 -35.28
C ALA A 151 -39.64 -33.42 -35.57
N GLN A 152 -40.37 -32.38 -35.14
CA GLN A 152 -39.94 -31.00 -35.34
C GLN A 152 -38.71 -30.65 -34.49
N PHE A 153 -38.62 -31.17 -33.26
CA PHE A 153 -37.46 -30.97 -32.40
C PHE A 153 -36.24 -31.77 -32.87
N ALA A 154 -36.44 -32.99 -33.38
CA ALA A 154 -35.37 -33.74 -34.04
C ALA A 154 -34.81 -32.99 -35.26
N GLU A 155 -35.66 -32.44 -36.12
CA GLU A 155 -35.24 -31.60 -37.25
C GLU A 155 -34.41 -30.39 -36.79
N LYS A 156 -34.82 -29.71 -35.71
CA LYS A 156 -34.03 -28.60 -35.13
C LYS A 156 -32.66 -29.06 -34.62
N LEU A 157 -32.55 -30.23 -34.01
CA LEU A 157 -31.28 -30.81 -33.58
C LEU A 157 -30.39 -31.16 -34.77
N SER A 158 -30.97 -31.70 -35.84
CA SER A 158 -30.28 -32.00 -37.10
C SER A 158 -29.68 -30.74 -37.73
N VAL A 159 -30.47 -29.66 -37.82
CA VAL A 159 -30.00 -28.35 -38.30
C VAL A 159 -28.88 -27.81 -37.41
N LEU A 160 -29.00 -27.93 -36.08
CA LEU A 160 -27.96 -27.49 -35.16
C LEU A 160 -26.66 -28.30 -35.35
N ALA A 161 -26.75 -29.62 -35.55
CA ALA A 161 -25.60 -30.47 -35.82
C ALA A 161 -24.91 -30.12 -37.14
N ALA A 162 -25.68 -29.79 -38.18
CA ALA A 162 -25.15 -29.30 -39.46
C ALA A 162 -24.40 -27.98 -39.29
N GLU A 163 -24.97 -27.02 -38.56
CA GLU A 163 -24.32 -25.73 -38.26
C GLU A 163 -23.02 -25.90 -37.49
N PHE A 164 -22.97 -26.79 -36.48
CA PHE A 164 -21.73 -27.12 -35.78
C PHE A 164 -20.71 -27.76 -36.72
N SER A 165 -21.14 -28.62 -37.63
CA SER A 165 -20.23 -29.26 -38.60
C SER A 165 -19.65 -28.25 -39.57
N GLN A 166 -20.46 -27.32 -40.08
CA GLN A 166 -20.00 -26.25 -40.96
C GLN A 166 -19.05 -25.29 -40.23
N ARG A 167 -19.40 -24.86 -39.02
CA ARG A 167 -18.66 -23.80 -38.30
C ARG A 167 -17.32 -24.26 -37.75
N PHE A 168 -17.15 -25.56 -37.54
CA PHE A 168 -15.90 -26.17 -37.05
C PHE A 168 -15.18 -27.02 -38.11
N ALA A 169 -15.55 -26.91 -39.39
CA ALA A 169 -14.95 -27.68 -40.48
C ALA A 169 -13.42 -27.47 -40.57
N ASP A 170 -12.96 -26.23 -40.36
CA ASP A 170 -11.53 -25.88 -40.39
C ASP A 170 -10.72 -26.63 -39.31
N PHE A 171 -11.33 -26.92 -38.16
CA PHE A 171 -10.72 -27.70 -37.09
C PHE A 171 -10.66 -29.19 -37.42
N ASP A 172 -11.65 -29.70 -38.16
CA ASP A 172 -11.66 -31.08 -38.64
C ASP A 172 -10.49 -31.32 -39.65
N VAL A 173 -10.09 -30.30 -40.42
CA VAL A 173 -8.87 -30.36 -41.27
C VAL A 173 -7.59 -30.46 -40.43
N GLN A 174 -7.56 -29.87 -39.23
CA GLN A 174 -6.39 -29.90 -38.34
C GLN A 174 -6.37 -31.12 -37.40
N LYS A 175 -7.31 -32.06 -37.54
CA LYS A 175 -7.48 -33.23 -36.66
C LYS A 175 -6.18 -33.97 -36.37
N CYS A 176 -5.40 -34.33 -37.40
CA CYS A 176 -4.14 -35.07 -37.22
C CYS A 176 -3.12 -34.28 -36.38
N ARG A 177 -3.07 -32.94 -36.53
CA ARG A 177 -2.17 -32.09 -35.74
C ARG A 177 -2.60 -31.99 -34.28
N PHE A 178 -3.91 -31.99 -34.02
CA PHE A 178 -4.45 -32.04 -32.67
C PHE A 178 -4.16 -33.37 -31.99
N GLU A 179 -4.35 -34.48 -32.69
CA GLU A 179 -4.07 -35.82 -32.18
C GLU A 179 -2.59 -35.99 -31.82
N LEU A 180 -1.70 -35.40 -32.62
CA LEU A 180 -0.26 -35.41 -32.39
C LEU A 180 0.18 -34.58 -31.17
N LEU A 181 -0.52 -33.50 -30.81
CA LEU A 181 -0.29 -32.82 -29.52
C LEU A 181 -0.97 -33.56 -28.36
N SER A 182 -2.21 -34.02 -28.58
CA SER A 182 -3.03 -34.66 -27.55
C SER A 182 -2.41 -35.94 -27.06
N ASN A 183 -2.02 -36.86 -27.94
CA ASN A 183 -1.36 -38.11 -27.59
C ASN A 183 -0.43 -38.56 -28.73
N PRO A 184 0.81 -38.05 -28.80
CA PRO A 184 1.76 -38.42 -29.85
C PRO A 184 2.09 -39.92 -29.87
N PHE A 185 1.91 -40.64 -28.76
CA PHE A 185 2.24 -42.06 -28.64
C PHE A 185 1.20 -43.00 -29.24
N ALA A 186 0.01 -42.50 -29.59
CA ALA A 186 -1.07 -43.27 -30.18
C ALA A 186 -1.38 -42.89 -31.64
N VAL A 187 -0.66 -41.91 -32.20
CA VAL A 187 -0.85 -41.48 -33.59
C VAL A 187 -0.18 -42.48 -34.54
N ASP A 188 -0.91 -42.88 -35.57
CA ASP A 188 -0.36 -43.64 -36.67
C ASP A 188 0.60 -42.77 -37.49
N VAL A 189 1.85 -43.22 -37.60
CA VAL A 189 2.94 -42.50 -38.26
C VAL A 189 2.62 -42.24 -39.73
N GLU A 190 1.90 -43.15 -40.41
CA GLU A 190 1.53 -42.96 -41.82
C GLU A 190 0.59 -41.77 -42.04
N ASN A 191 -0.23 -41.46 -41.03
CA ASN A 191 -1.18 -40.35 -41.06
C ASN A 191 -0.58 -39.01 -40.59
N ALA A 192 0.68 -39.00 -40.12
CA ALA A 192 1.37 -37.80 -39.67
C ALA A 192 2.03 -37.04 -40.84
N PRO A 193 2.25 -35.71 -40.72
CA PRO A 193 2.96 -34.93 -41.74
C PRO A 193 4.37 -35.48 -42.01
N THR A 194 4.76 -35.58 -43.29
CA THR A 194 6.01 -36.23 -43.73
C THR A 194 7.26 -35.69 -43.04
N ASN A 195 7.31 -34.39 -42.76
CA ASN A 195 8.45 -33.75 -42.10
C ASN A 195 8.60 -34.13 -40.61
N ILE A 196 7.58 -34.74 -39.99
CA ILE A 196 7.57 -35.10 -38.56
C ILE A 196 7.66 -36.62 -38.35
N GLN A 197 7.38 -37.44 -39.37
CA GLN A 197 7.30 -38.90 -39.24
C GLN A 197 8.55 -39.52 -38.59
N MET A 198 9.76 -39.12 -38.99
CA MET A 198 11.00 -39.65 -38.43
C MET A 198 11.16 -39.31 -36.94
N GLU A 199 10.93 -38.04 -36.56
CA GLU A 199 10.98 -37.62 -35.16
C GLU A 199 9.88 -38.27 -34.32
N LEU A 200 8.71 -38.52 -34.90
CA LEU A 200 7.59 -39.20 -34.23
C LEU A 200 7.93 -40.66 -33.92
N ILE A 201 8.59 -41.38 -34.83
CA ILE A 201 9.06 -42.75 -34.58
C ILE A 201 10.05 -42.75 -33.41
N GLU A 202 11.04 -41.86 -33.42
CA GLU A 202 12.01 -41.73 -32.33
C GLU A 202 11.34 -41.41 -30.99
N LEU A 203 10.33 -40.53 -31.00
CA LEU A 203 9.54 -40.19 -29.83
C LEU A 203 8.76 -41.41 -29.31
N GLN A 204 8.06 -42.13 -30.18
CA GLN A 204 7.21 -43.28 -29.83
C GLN A 204 8.01 -44.45 -29.26
N CYS A 205 9.27 -44.62 -29.67
CA CYS A 205 10.19 -45.63 -29.14
C CYS A 205 10.90 -45.20 -27.83
N ASN A 206 10.61 -44.02 -27.28
CA ASN A 206 11.27 -43.51 -26.08
C ASN A 206 10.37 -43.62 -24.84
N ASP A 207 10.57 -44.69 -24.05
CA ASP A 207 9.78 -44.95 -22.83
C ASP A 207 9.96 -43.89 -21.73
N THR A 208 11.13 -43.21 -21.71
CA THR A 208 11.39 -42.14 -20.73
C THR A 208 10.50 -40.92 -21.03
N LEU A 209 10.41 -40.54 -22.29
CA LEU A 209 9.55 -39.44 -22.73
C LEU A 209 8.06 -39.82 -22.61
N LYS A 210 7.69 -41.08 -22.86
CA LYS A 210 6.33 -41.58 -22.63
C LYS A 210 5.92 -41.45 -21.16
N SER A 211 6.76 -41.95 -20.25
CA SER A 211 6.55 -41.82 -18.81
C SER A 211 6.44 -40.35 -18.37
N LYS A 212 7.23 -39.46 -19.01
CA LYS A 212 7.16 -38.03 -18.72
C LYS A 212 5.86 -37.41 -19.20
N TYR A 213 5.40 -37.77 -20.40
CA TYR A 213 4.11 -37.34 -20.94
C TYR A 213 2.96 -37.76 -20.01
N ASP A 214 2.93 -39.01 -19.56
CA ASP A 214 1.91 -39.52 -18.65
C ASP A 214 1.89 -38.75 -17.31
N ALA A 215 3.05 -38.27 -16.85
CA ALA A 215 3.18 -37.50 -15.61
C ALA A 215 2.74 -36.03 -15.72
N VAL A 216 2.96 -35.37 -16.86
CA VAL A 216 2.78 -33.90 -17.00
C VAL A 216 1.64 -33.49 -17.93
N GLY A 217 1.17 -34.41 -18.77
CA GLY A 217 0.12 -34.18 -19.77
C GLY A 217 0.55 -33.35 -20.99
N ALA A 218 -0.34 -33.30 -21.98
CA ALA A 218 -0.09 -32.70 -23.30
C ALA A 218 0.32 -31.20 -23.27
N ALA A 219 -0.19 -30.42 -22.32
CA ALA A 219 0.08 -28.99 -22.25
C ALA A 219 1.52 -28.65 -21.82
N GLN A 220 2.12 -29.48 -20.96
CA GLN A 220 3.46 -29.23 -20.41
C GLN A 220 4.54 -30.09 -21.08
N PHE A 221 4.15 -31.23 -21.64
CA PHE A 221 5.06 -32.20 -22.24
C PHE A 221 6.03 -31.61 -23.29
N PRO A 222 5.62 -30.69 -24.18
CA PRO A 222 6.51 -30.14 -25.22
C PRO A 222 7.79 -29.47 -24.69
N ARG A 223 7.81 -29.05 -23.41
CA ARG A 223 9.01 -28.47 -22.77
C ARG A 223 10.11 -29.50 -22.50
N PHE A 224 9.76 -30.78 -22.50
CA PHE A 224 10.66 -31.90 -22.25
C PHE A 224 11.10 -32.61 -23.54
N ILE A 225 10.57 -32.21 -24.70
CA ILE A 225 11.02 -32.73 -26.00
C ILE A 225 12.45 -32.21 -26.26
N PRO A 226 13.42 -33.09 -26.56
CA PRO A 226 14.81 -32.70 -26.80
C PRO A 226 14.98 -31.77 -28.00
N ASP A 227 16.09 -31.03 -28.02
CA ASP A 227 16.46 -30.15 -29.15
C ASP A 227 16.69 -30.92 -30.46
N THR A 228 16.93 -32.24 -30.39
CA THR A 228 17.08 -33.13 -31.55
C THR A 228 15.78 -33.39 -32.31
N MET A 229 14.61 -33.01 -31.75
CA MET A 229 13.29 -33.15 -32.37
C MET A 229 12.63 -31.77 -32.62
N PRO A 230 13.24 -30.92 -33.48
CA PRO A 230 12.77 -29.55 -33.69
C PRO A 230 11.41 -29.45 -34.38
N GLN A 231 11.02 -30.40 -35.23
CA GLN A 231 9.74 -30.34 -35.95
C GLN A 231 8.57 -30.59 -35.00
N LEU A 232 8.69 -31.59 -34.12
CA LEU A 232 7.71 -31.87 -33.07
C LEU A 232 7.55 -30.69 -32.11
N ARG A 233 8.66 -30.07 -31.69
CA ARG A 233 8.62 -28.87 -30.82
C ARG A 233 7.93 -27.70 -31.50
N THR A 234 8.23 -27.46 -32.77
CA THR A 234 7.65 -26.36 -33.55
C THR A 234 6.14 -26.57 -33.71
N GLN A 235 5.71 -27.77 -34.08
CA GLN A 235 4.29 -28.08 -34.20
C GLN A 235 3.57 -27.95 -32.86
N ALA A 236 4.15 -28.48 -31.77
CA ALA A 236 3.55 -28.36 -30.44
C ALA A 236 3.42 -26.89 -30.02
N ALA A 237 4.44 -26.07 -30.28
CA ALA A 237 4.40 -24.63 -30.01
C ALA A 237 3.32 -23.91 -30.85
N GLN A 238 3.19 -24.22 -32.15
CA GLN A 238 2.13 -23.70 -32.99
C GLN A 238 0.75 -24.03 -32.42
N MET A 239 0.53 -25.28 -32.02
CA MET A 239 -0.75 -25.72 -31.47
C MET A 239 -1.06 -25.09 -30.10
N LEU A 240 -0.08 -25.02 -29.22
CA LEU A 240 -0.23 -24.39 -27.89
C LEU A 240 -0.38 -22.86 -27.96
N SER A 241 0.11 -22.23 -29.04
CA SER A 241 -0.05 -20.78 -29.25
C SER A 241 -1.46 -20.37 -29.69
N MET A 242 -2.29 -21.33 -30.11
CA MET A 242 -3.67 -21.03 -30.52
C MET A 242 -4.54 -20.76 -29.31
N PHE A 243 -5.03 -19.53 -29.22
CA PHE A 243 -5.97 -19.11 -28.19
C PHE A 243 -7.36 -19.68 -28.50
N GLY A 244 -7.73 -20.77 -27.84
CA GLY A 244 -9.03 -21.41 -28.06
C GLY A 244 -10.23 -20.65 -27.49
N SER A 245 -10.01 -19.67 -26.60
CA SER A 245 -11.08 -18.77 -26.15
C SER A 245 -10.55 -17.40 -25.72
N THR A 246 -11.45 -16.40 -25.70
CA THR A 246 -11.21 -15.06 -25.17
C THR A 246 -11.21 -15.00 -23.64
N TYR A 247 -11.28 -16.14 -22.94
CA TYR A 247 -11.44 -16.22 -21.50
C TYR A 247 -10.37 -15.42 -20.73
N LEU A 248 -9.10 -15.53 -21.12
CA LEU A 248 -8.01 -14.78 -20.48
C LEU A 248 -8.17 -13.26 -20.67
N CYS A 249 -8.59 -12.82 -21.86
CA CYS A 249 -8.89 -11.42 -22.13
C CYS A 249 -10.08 -10.93 -21.29
N GLU A 250 -11.13 -11.74 -21.17
CA GLU A 250 -12.31 -11.41 -20.36
C GLU A 250 -12.00 -11.33 -18.86
N GLN A 251 -11.16 -12.23 -18.35
CA GLN A 251 -10.66 -12.18 -16.96
C GLN A 251 -9.85 -10.90 -16.71
N LEU A 252 -9.06 -10.48 -17.70
CA LEU A 252 -8.28 -9.25 -17.64
C LEU A 252 -9.19 -8.00 -17.63
N PHE A 253 -10.24 -7.97 -18.45
CA PHE A 253 -11.24 -6.89 -18.42
C PHE A 253 -12.02 -6.83 -17.09
N SER A 254 -12.37 -7.98 -16.52
CA SER A 254 -13.00 -8.06 -15.20
C SER A 254 -12.09 -7.49 -14.10
N SER A 255 -10.81 -7.88 -14.13
CA SER A 255 -9.78 -7.36 -13.21
C SER A 255 -9.57 -5.85 -13.37
N MET A 256 -9.61 -5.36 -14.61
CA MET A 256 -9.54 -3.93 -14.92
C MET A 256 -10.75 -3.17 -14.35
N LYS A 257 -11.96 -3.73 -14.44
CA LYS A 257 -13.18 -3.12 -13.87
C LYS A 257 -13.07 -2.97 -12.35
N MET A 258 -12.50 -3.96 -11.66
CA MET A 258 -12.23 -3.89 -10.22
C MET A 258 -11.13 -2.88 -9.87
N THR A 259 -10.17 -2.67 -10.77
CA THR A 259 -9.05 -1.74 -10.54
C THR A 259 -9.45 -0.28 -10.78
N LYS A 260 -10.29 -0.03 -11.79
CA LYS A 260 -10.83 1.30 -12.14
C LYS A 260 -12.08 1.60 -11.30
N THR A 261 -11.90 1.85 -10.00
CA THR A 261 -12.99 2.34 -9.14
C THR A 261 -13.08 3.87 -9.17
N THR A 262 -14.26 4.41 -8.86
CA THR A 262 -14.51 5.86 -8.70
C THR A 262 -13.62 6.53 -7.65
N HIS A 263 -13.05 5.74 -6.73
CA HIS A 263 -12.14 6.19 -5.68
C HIS A 263 -10.66 6.23 -6.11
N ARG A 264 -10.27 5.58 -7.22
CA ARG A 264 -8.87 5.50 -7.67
C ARG A 264 -8.61 6.47 -8.83
N ARG A 265 -8.40 7.75 -8.51
CA ARG A 265 -8.35 8.87 -9.48
C ARG A 265 -6.98 9.16 -10.13
N ARG A 266 -5.93 8.35 -9.88
CA ARG A 266 -4.54 8.65 -10.27
C ARG A 266 -3.76 7.49 -10.92
N LEU A 267 -4.45 6.60 -11.64
CA LEU A 267 -3.77 5.56 -12.42
C LEU A 267 -3.14 6.16 -13.68
N THR A 268 -1.81 6.20 -13.76
CA THR A 268 -1.12 6.46 -15.03
C THR A 268 -1.15 5.21 -15.92
N ASP A 269 -0.89 5.38 -17.22
CA ASP A 269 -0.85 4.27 -18.17
C ASP A 269 0.20 3.21 -17.80
N GLU A 270 1.32 3.62 -17.22
CA GLU A 270 2.37 2.72 -16.74
C GLU A 270 1.90 1.86 -15.57
N HIS A 271 1.20 2.46 -14.60
CA HIS A 271 0.61 1.72 -13.48
C HIS A 271 -0.45 0.73 -13.97
N LEU A 272 -1.29 1.15 -14.93
CA LEU A 272 -2.29 0.27 -15.53
C LEU A 272 -1.62 -0.90 -16.24
N ARG A 273 -0.59 -0.65 -17.06
CA ARG A 273 0.17 -1.70 -17.75
C ARG A 273 0.80 -2.67 -16.77
N SER A 274 1.35 -2.18 -15.67
CA SER A 274 1.96 -3.01 -14.63
C SER A 274 0.93 -3.88 -13.90
N ILE A 275 -0.23 -3.31 -13.54
CA ILE A 275 -1.32 -4.07 -12.91
C ILE A 275 -1.86 -5.14 -13.85
N LEU A 276 -2.03 -4.83 -15.15
CA LEU A 276 -2.48 -5.80 -16.14
C LEU A 276 -1.45 -6.92 -16.36
N ARG A 277 -0.15 -6.62 -16.30
CA ARG A 277 0.92 -7.63 -16.34
C ARG A 277 0.88 -8.53 -15.11
N ILE A 278 0.75 -7.97 -13.92
CA ILE A 278 0.67 -8.75 -12.68
C ILE A 278 -0.60 -9.60 -12.65
N SER A 279 -1.75 -9.06 -13.06
CA SER A 279 -3.01 -9.81 -13.05
C SER A 279 -3.08 -10.92 -14.11
N SER A 280 -2.32 -10.80 -15.19
CA SER A 280 -2.18 -11.84 -16.22
C SER A 280 -1.05 -12.84 -15.94
N ALA A 281 -0.03 -12.46 -15.18
CA ALA A 281 1.06 -13.33 -14.78
C ALA A 281 0.62 -14.27 -13.64
N GLN A 282 0.33 -15.52 -13.98
CA GLN A 282 -0.19 -16.52 -13.05
C GLN A 282 0.80 -16.96 -11.96
N SER A 283 2.10 -16.71 -12.15
CA SER A 283 3.18 -17.23 -11.29
C SER A 283 4.07 -16.15 -10.67
N LEU A 284 3.77 -14.86 -10.90
CA LEU A 284 4.48 -13.79 -10.21
C LEU A 284 3.77 -13.50 -8.89
N SER A 285 4.25 -14.16 -7.83
CA SER A 285 3.98 -13.69 -6.48
C SER A 285 4.99 -12.60 -6.15
N PRO A 286 4.55 -11.40 -5.70
CA PRO A 286 5.48 -10.42 -5.19
C PRO A 286 6.14 -10.99 -3.94
N ASP A 287 7.46 -10.85 -3.83
CA ASP A 287 8.17 -11.21 -2.60
C ASP A 287 7.82 -10.19 -1.52
N MET A 288 6.76 -10.51 -0.76
CA MET A 288 6.28 -9.65 0.30
C MET A 288 7.31 -9.50 1.43
N ASN A 289 8.17 -10.51 1.61
CA ASN A 289 9.22 -10.48 2.62
C ASN A 289 10.35 -9.53 2.22
N GLU A 290 10.61 -9.36 0.92
CA GLU A 290 11.55 -8.35 0.43
C GLU A 290 10.94 -6.94 0.37
N LEU A 291 9.65 -6.83 0.07
CA LEU A 291 8.96 -5.56 -0.11
C LEU A 291 8.54 -4.89 1.21
N ALA A 292 8.13 -5.65 2.21
CA ALA A 292 7.68 -5.12 3.50
C ALA A 292 8.77 -4.34 4.25
N PRO A 293 10.03 -4.82 4.38
CA PRO A 293 11.11 -4.09 5.05
C PRO A 293 11.48 -2.78 4.34
N LYS A 294 11.27 -2.71 3.01
CA LYS A 294 11.53 -1.51 2.21
C LYS A 294 10.50 -0.41 2.47
N LYS A 295 9.35 -0.72 3.08
CA LYS A 295 8.35 0.27 3.48
C LYS A 295 8.53 0.63 4.94
N ARG A 296 9.07 1.83 5.19
CA ARG A 296 9.26 2.38 6.53
C ARG A 296 7.89 2.71 7.15
N CYS A 297 7.41 1.91 8.09
CA CYS A 297 6.28 2.29 8.93
C CYS A 297 6.74 3.27 10.02
N GLN A 298 5.93 4.29 10.28
CA GLN A 298 6.16 5.17 11.43
C GLN A 298 5.83 4.43 12.74
N PRO A 299 6.60 4.68 13.81
CA PRO A 299 6.26 4.16 15.12
C PRO A 299 5.00 4.84 15.66
N LYS A 300 4.29 4.16 16.58
CA LYS A 300 3.20 4.83 17.30
C LYS A 300 3.77 5.92 18.22
N PRO A 301 3.08 7.07 18.37
CA PRO A 301 3.59 8.19 19.18
C PRO A 301 3.94 7.80 20.62
N GLU A 302 3.19 6.86 21.21
CA GLU A 302 3.37 6.37 22.58
C GLU A 302 4.70 5.63 22.81
N ASN A 303 5.30 5.09 21.75
CA ASN A 303 6.54 4.31 21.81
C ASN A 303 7.74 5.06 21.25
N ALA A 304 7.52 6.17 20.55
CA ALA A 304 8.54 6.92 19.82
C ALA A 304 9.14 8.06 20.65
N VAL A 305 10.38 8.42 20.33
CA VAL A 305 10.99 9.68 20.81
C VAL A 305 10.63 10.77 19.81
N THR A 306 9.59 11.54 20.13
CA THR A 306 9.02 12.56 19.24
C THR A 306 9.83 13.86 19.30
N ILE A 307 10.40 14.25 18.16
CA ILE A 307 11.17 15.48 17.96
C ILE A 307 10.38 16.41 17.05
N ALA A 308 9.83 17.47 17.63
CA ALA A 308 9.12 18.49 16.89
C ALA A 308 10.09 19.60 16.46
N VAL A 309 10.14 19.91 15.17
CA VAL A 309 11.05 20.89 14.59
C VAL A 309 10.25 21.93 13.84
N SER A 310 10.52 23.21 14.04
CA SER A 310 9.84 24.25 13.28
C SER A 310 10.38 24.37 11.85
N SER A 311 9.52 24.72 10.89
CA SER A 311 9.92 24.89 9.49
C SER A 311 11.09 25.88 9.31
N ARG A 312 11.15 26.93 10.14
CA ARG A 312 12.18 27.97 10.13
C ARG A 312 13.55 27.52 10.64
N VAL A 313 13.64 26.42 11.38
CA VAL A 313 14.93 25.87 11.83
C VAL A 313 15.35 24.68 10.98
N LEU A 314 14.38 23.95 10.39
CA LEU A 314 14.68 22.86 9.47
C LEU A 314 15.17 23.39 8.11
N PHE A 315 14.59 24.49 7.65
CA PHE A 315 14.88 25.10 6.35
C PHE A 315 15.19 26.59 6.49
N ARG A 316 16.03 27.10 5.57
CA ARG A 316 16.30 28.52 5.40
C ARG A 316 15.14 29.20 4.70
N THR A 317 14.41 30.04 5.43
CA THR A 317 13.22 30.77 4.95
C THR A 317 13.34 32.28 5.18
N GLU A 318 14.55 32.82 5.26
CA GLU A 318 14.80 34.23 5.59
C GLU A 318 14.25 35.18 4.51
N THR A 319 14.31 34.78 3.24
CA THR A 319 13.77 35.56 2.13
C THR A 319 12.25 35.66 2.22
N GLU A 320 11.59 34.53 2.47
CA GLU A 320 10.14 34.43 2.61
C GLU A 320 9.64 35.18 3.85
N GLN A 321 10.41 35.12 4.94
CA GLN A 321 10.10 35.87 6.16
C GLN A 321 10.12 37.38 5.90
N LYS A 322 11.10 37.89 5.13
CA LYS A 322 11.12 39.31 4.73
C LYS A 322 9.90 39.69 3.90
N VAL A 323 9.44 38.82 3.00
CA VAL A 323 8.21 39.05 2.22
C VAL A 323 7.01 39.17 3.15
N TYR A 324 6.87 38.26 4.13
CA TYR A 324 5.80 38.29 5.11
C TYR A 324 5.81 39.56 5.95
N GLU A 325 6.97 39.94 6.49
CA GLU A 325 7.12 41.11 7.37
C GLU A 325 6.90 42.44 6.63
N GLN A 326 7.34 42.54 5.37
CA GLN A 326 7.28 43.79 4.61
C GLN A 326 5.98 43.96 3.82
N LYS A 327 5.43 42.87 3.28
CA LYS A 327 4.32 42.91 2.31
C LYS A 327 3.05 42.22 2.82
N GLY A 328 3.09 41.60 4.00
CA GLY A 328 1.95 40.96 4.64
C GLY A 328 1.65 39.55 4.13
N VAL A 329 0.59 38.97 4.68
CA VAL A 329 0.22 37.55 4.50
C VAL A 329 -0.09 37.23 3.04
N GLU A 330 -0.84 38.06 2.32
CA GLU A 330 -1.33 37.69 0.98
C GLU A 330 -0.23 37.64 -0.08
N GLU A 331 0.68 38.60 -0.03
CA GLU A 331 1.84 38.60 -0.93
C GLU A 331 2.78 37.44 -0.61
N TYR A 332 2.93 37.10 0.67
CA TYR A 332 3.66 35.92 1.11
C TYR A 332 3.03 34.62 0.58
N LEU A 333 1.70 34.48 0.62
CA LEU A 333 1.01 33.31 0.07
C LEU A 333 1.21 33.21 -1.44
N ARG A 334 1.06 34.31 -2.17
CA ARG A 334 1.32 34.33 -3.63
C ARG A 334 2.76 33.92 -3.93
N TYR A 335 3.73 34.49 -3.22
CA TYR A 335 5.14 34.14 -3.37
C TYR A 335 5.39 32.64 -3.16
N GLN A 336 4.79 32.05 -2.13
CA GLN A 336 4.95 30.61 -1.84
C GLN A 336 4.34 29.70 -2.90
N VAL A 337 3.23 30.11 -3.52
CA VAL A 337 2.59 29.36 -4.62
C VAL A 337 3.42 29.48 -5.91
N GLU A 338 3.92 30.68 -6.24
CA GLU A 338 4.75 30.89 -7.43
C GLU A 338 6.06 30.07 -7.39
N HIS A 339 6.62 29.86 -6.20
CA HIS A 339 7.87 29.13 -5.98
C HIS A 339 7.64 27.72 -5.41
N GLU A 340 6.44 27.12 -5.59
CA GLU A 340 6.05 25.86 -4.94
C GLU A 340 6.98 24.67 -5.26
N ASN A 341 7.65 24.72 -6.42
CA ASN A 341 8.56 23.67 -6.90
C ASN A 341 10.04 24.02 -6.66
N GLU A 342 10.33 25.15 -6.02
CA GLU A 342 11.68 25.56 -5.65
C GLU A 342 11.97 25.17 -4.19
N PRO A 343 12.80 24.15 -3.96
CA PRO A 343 13.04 23.63 -2.61
C PRO A 343 13.85 24.60 -1.76
N PHE A 344 13.54 24.67 -0.46
CA PHE A 344 14.32 25.49 0.48
C PHE A 344 15.72 24.90 0.74
N ALA A 345 16.68 25.78 1.04
CA ALA A 345 18.00 25.37 1.47
C ALA A 345 17.99 24.80 2.91
N PRO A 346 18.90 23.89 3.26
CA PRO A 346 19.02 23.33 4.61
C PRO A 346 19.22 24.39 5.70
N GLY A 347 18.43 24.28 6.78
CA GLY A 347 18.55 25.07 8.00
C GLY A 347 19.44 24.44 9.08
N PRO A 348 19.61 25.08 10.24
CA PRO A 348 20.50 24.62 11.31
C PRO A 348 20.08 23.27 11.93
N ALA A 349 18.80 22.91 11.92
CA ALA A 349 18.33 21.62 12.42
C ALA A 349 18.46 20.47 11.40
N PHE A 350 18.83 20.76 10.15
CA PHE A 350 18.80 19.77 9.07
C PHE A 350 19.76 18.60 9.30
N SER A 351 21.02 18.89 9.67
CA SER A 351 22.01 17.85 9.95
C SER A 351 21.62 17.00 11.16
N PHE A 352 21.02 17.61 12.18
CA PHE A 352 20.47 16.91 13.33
C PHE A 352 19.36 15.94 12.94
N VAL A 353 18.40 16.35 12.10
CA VAL A 353 17.35 15.45 11.59
C VAL A 353 17.93 14.29 10.78
N LYS A 354 18.92 14.55 9.91
CA LYS A 354 19.60 13.48 9.17
C LYS A 354 20.31 12.48 10.08
N ALA A 355 20.94 12.94 11.16
CA ALA A 355 21.57 12.06 12.15
C ALA A 355 20.53 11.21 12.90
N LEU A 356 19.36 11.76 13.24
CA LEU A 356 18.24 10.99 13.83
C LEU A 356 17.76 9.88 12.87
N GLU A 357 17.64 10.19 11.58
CA GLU A 357 17.28 9.20 10.54
C GLU A 357 18.34 8.09 10.41
N ALA A 358 19.63 8.45 10.48
CA ALA A 358 20.73 7.49 10.46
C ALA A 358 20.68 6.53 11.67
N VAL A 359 20.40 7.07 12.86
CA VAL A 359 20.20 6.24 14.07
C VAL A 359 18.99 5.32 13.89
N ASN A 360 17.87 5.84 13.36
CA ASN A 360 16.68 5.02 13.08
C ASN A 360 16.95 3.89 12.09
N ALA A 361 17.78 4.11 11.07
CA ALA A 361 18.18 3.05 10.14
C ALA A 361 18.93 1.93 10.87
N ARG A 362 19.90 2.28 11.71
CA ARG A 362 20.66 1.33 12.54
C ARG A 362 19.79 0.59 13.55
N LEU A 363 18.83 1.27 14.17
CA LEU A 363 17.88 0.64 15.09
C LEU A 363 17.00 -0.39 14.36
N ARG A 364 16.51 -0.09 13.16
CA ARG A 364 15.71 -1.03 12.36
C ARG A 364 16.53 -2.24 11.87
N GLU A 365 17.81 -2.08 11.59
CA GLU A 365 18.71 -3.21 11.27
C GLU A 365 18.82 -4.19 12.44
N LEU A 366 18.96 -3.68 13.67
CA LEU A 366 19.12 -4.50 14.88
C LEU A 366 17.79 -5.00 15.45
N TYR A 367 16.72 -4.24 15.27
CA TYR A 367 15.38 -4.46 15.82
C TYR A 367 14.29 -4.11 14.79
N PRO A 368 14.02 -4.98 13.80
CA PRO A 368 13.08 -4.70 12.71
C PRO A 368 11.66 -4.34 13.16
N GLU A 369 11.19 -4.97 14.24
CA GLU A 369 9.82 -4.81 14.79
C GLU A 369 9.73 -3.72 15.88
N SER A 370 10.84 -3.03 16.21
CA SER A 370 10.84 -2.05 17.29
C SER A 370 10.18 -0.75 16.87
N GLU A 371 9.15 -0.33 17.60
CA GLU A 371 8.55 1.01 17.48
C GLU A 371 9.32 2.08 18.27
N GLU A 372 10.32 1.72 19.07
CA GLU A 372 11.12 2.72 19.81
C GLU A 372 12.19 3.34 18.89
N LEU A 373 11.75 4.34 18.14
CA LEU A 373 12.52 5.09 17.15
C LEU A 373 12.31 6.60 17.36
N PHE A 374 13.12 7.43 16.72
CA PHE A 374 12.80 8.85 16.61
C PHE A 374 11.64 9.07 15.65
N ASP A 375 10.66 9.87 16.05
CA ASP A 375 9.60 10.38 15.18
C ASP A 375 9.79 11.87 14.99
N ILE A 376 10.08 12.30 13.75
CA ILE A 376 10.31 13.70 13.43
C ILE A 376 9.00 14.31 12.94
N VAL A 377 8.59 15.40 13.59
CA VAL A 377 7.36 16.12 13.27
C VAL A 377 7.69 17.54 12.86
N LEU A 378 7.22 17.96 11.69
CA LEU A 378 7.37 19.35 11.27
C LEU A 378 6.23 20.21 11.80
N VAL A 379 6.58 21.34 12.41
CA VAL A 379 5.61 22.33 12.91
C VAL A 379 5.79 23.64 12.15
N THR A 380 4.70 24.16 11.60
CA THR A 380 4.71 25.47 10.96
C THR A 380 3.52 26.31 11.40
N TYR A 381 3.80 27.60 11.60
CA TYR A 381 2.82 28.62 11.93
C TYR A 381 2.11 29.15 10.68
N ASN A 382 2.60 28.81 9.50
CA ASN A 382 2.12 29.35 8.25
C ASN A 382 0.78 28.75 7.85
N HIS A 383 0.08 29.44 6.95
CA HIS A 383 -1.16 28.95 6.35
C HIS A 383 -0.95 27.64 5.59
N ALA A 384 -1.99 26.81 5.50
CA ALA A 384 -1.94 25.49 4.86
C ALA A 384 -1.46 25.50 3.40
N HIS A 385 -1.68 26.60 2.68
CA HIS A 385 -1.23 26.78 1.28
C HIS A 385 0.29 26.72 1.12
N VAL A 386 1.07 27.06 2.15
CA VAL A 386 2.54 26.95 2.12
C VAL A 386 3.01 25.49 2.25
N GLY A 387 2.11 24.59 2.63
CA GLY A 387 2.42 23.19 2.90
C GLY A 387 2.97 22.45 1.68
N VAL A 388 2.49 22.79 0.47
CA VAL A 388 2.93 22.16 -0.78
C VAL A 388 4.44 22.32 -0.99
N ARG A 389 4.95 23.55 -0.85
CA ARG A 389 6.38 23.83 -1.01
C ARG A 389 7.23 23.13 0.06
N LEU A 390 6.74 23.06 1.30
CA LEU A 390 7.42 22.32 2.38
C LEU A 390 7.49 20.82 2.08
N ILE A 391 6.39 20.22 1.63
CA ILE A 391 6.34 18.80 1.24
C ILE A 391 7.29 18.54 0.07
N ASN A 392 7.27 19.40 -0.96
CA ASN A 392 8.18 19.30 -2.09
C ASN A 392 9.65 19.40 -1.66
N THR A 393 9.96 20.29 -0.72
CA THR A 393 11.30 20.43 -0.15
C THR A 393 11.74 19.18 0.62
N ILE A 394 10.87 18.59 1.42
CA ILE A 394 11.14 17.36 2.18
C ILE A 394 11.42 16.18 1.25
N ASN A 395 10.60 16.05 0.20
CA ASN A 395 10.79 15.05 -0.84
C ASN A 395 12.10 15.28 -1.61
N HIS A 396 12.42 16.53 -1.97
CA HIS A 396 13.67 16.88 -2.65
C HIS A 396 14.91 16.47 -1.84
N HIS A 397 14.87 16.71 -0.52
CA HIS A 397 15.99 16.37 0.39
C HIS A 397 15.94 14.93 0.92
N ASN A 398 15.00 14.10 0.47
CA ASN A 398 14.76 12.74 0.94
C ASN A 398 14.71 12.66 2.48
N LEU A 399 13.93 13.54 3.11
CA LEU A 399 13.68 13.51 4.54
C LEU A 399 12.45 12.63 4.82
N PHE A 400 12.54 11.78 5.84
CA PHE A 400 11.45 10.91 6.27
C PHE A 400 10.61 11.59 7.36
N ILE A 401 9.78 12.55 6.92
CA ILE A 401 8.87 13.31 7.76
C ILE A 401 7.46 13.15 7.18
N GLU A 402 6.61 12.39 7.85
CA GLU A 402 5.22 12.14 7.40
C GLU A 402 4.19 12.96 8.20
N ARG A 403 4.59 13.47 9.38
CA ARG A 403 3.70 14.21 10.29
C ARG A 403 3.97 15.71 10.25
N PHE A 404 2.89 16.45 10.02
CA PHE A 404 2.91 17.91 9.86
C PHE A 404 1.84 18.58 10.73
N CYS A 405 2.23 19.67 11.39
CA CYS A 405 1.29 20.62 11.98
C CYS A 405 1.36 21.93 11.21
N MET A 406 0.21 22.41 10.72
CA MET A 406 0.09 23.75 10.16
C MET A 406 -0.98 24.50 10.95
N THR A 407 -0.57 25.44 11.79
CA THR A 407 -1.48 26.05 12.77
C THR A 407 -2.14 27.33 12.28
N GLY A 408 -1.77 27.85 11.10
CA GLY A 408 -2.36 29.06 10.52
C GLY A 408 -2.29 30.29 11.45
N GLY A 409 -1.23 30.39 12.25
CA GLY A 409 -1.02 31.46 13.24
C GLY A 409 -1.44 31.12 14.67
N SER A 410 -2.16 30.03 14.90
CA SER A 410 -2.48 29.57 16.26
C SER A 410 -1.28 28.90 16.96
N SER A 411 -1.32 28.82 18.29
CA SER A 411 -0.21 28.25 19.06
C SER A 411 -0.10 26.73 18.87
N PRO A 412 1.10 26.18 18.58
CA PRO A 412 1.29 24.75 18.34
C PRO A 412 1.32 23.91 19.63
N ILE A 413 1.37 24.55 20.81
CA ILE A 413 1.65 23.87 22.08
C ILE A 413 0.64 22.77 22.40
N GLY A 414 -0.64 22.99 22.12
CA GLY A 414 -1.68 21.96 22.30
C GLY A 414 -1.40 20.69 21.47
N TYR A 415 -0.91 20.87 20.24
CA TYR A 415 -0.53 19.75 19.37
C TYR A 415 0.75 19.08 19.86
N LEU A 416 1.75 19.84 20.29
CA LEU A 416 2.99 19.30 20.85
C LEU A 416 2.71 18.39 22.06
N LYS A 417 1.79 18.81 22.93
CA LYS A 417 1.34 18.04 24.11
C LYS A 417 0.56 16.79 23.71
N ALA A 418 -0.36 16.90 22.76
CA ALA A 418 -1.12 15.76 22.24
C ALA A 418 -0.22 14.70 21.59
N TRP A 419 0.90 15.12 21.01
CA TRP A 419 1.89 14.25 20.39
C TRP A 419 2.96 13.72 21.35
N GLN A 420 2.87 14.03 22.64
CA GLN A 420 3.84 13.62 23.66
C GLN A 420 5.28 14.00 23.24
N THR A 421 5.45 15.24 22.76
CA THR A 421 6.71 15.72 22.22
C THR A 421 7.82 15.67 23.28
N ASN A 422 8.94 14.99 22.97
CA ASN A 422 10.09 14.90 23.87
C ASN A 422 11.05 16.08 23.72
N LEU A 423 11.13 16.68 22.53
CA LEU A 423 11.93 17.87 22.27
C LEU A 423 11.27 18.76 21.22
N TYR A 424 11.16 20.06 21.48
CA TYR A 424 10.71 21.06 20.54
C TYR A 424 11.82 22.07 20.18
N LEU A 425 12.15 22.17 18.89
CA LEU A 425 13.15 23.09 18.36
C LEU A 425 12.48 24.17 17.50
N SER A 426 12.73 25.44 17.82
CA SER A 426 12.13 26.56 17.09
C SER A 426 13.05 27.77 16.98
N ALA A 427 12.82 28.60 15.96
CA ALA A 427 13.46 29.92 15.85
C ALA A 427 12.72 30.98 16.68
N ASP A 428 11.52 30.67 17.18
CA ASP A 428 10.67 31.58 17.95
C ASP A 428 10.84 31.35 19.46
N ALA A 429 11.48 32.31 20.14
CA ALA A 429 11.77 32.24 21.57
C ALA A 429 10.52 32.36 22.47
N GLU A 430 9.45 33.03 22.03
CA GLU A 430 8.19 33.10 22.79
C GLU A 430 7.57 31.70 22.85
N LYS A 431 7.58 31.00 21.72
CA LYS A 431 6.99 29.66 21.59
C LYS A 431 7.78 28.60 22.32
N VAL A 432 9.10 28.74 22.38
CA VAL A 432 9.96 27.90 23.22
C VAL A 432 9.63 28.10 24.71
N ARG A 433 9.45 29.34 25.17
CA ARG A 433 9.04 29.61 26.55
C ARG A 433 7.65 29.04 26.87
N GLU A 434 6.70 29.17 25.96
CA GLU A 434 5.36 28.58 26.08
C GLU A 434 5.44 27.05 26.23
N ALA A 435 6.24 26.38 25.39
CA ALA A 435 6.48 24.94 25.47
C ALA A 435 7.12 24.51 26.81
N LEU A 436 8.16 25.21 27.25
CA LEU A 436 8.81 24.95 28.54
C LEU A 436 7.86 25.10 29.72
N SER A 437 6.95 26.09 29.68
CA SER A 437 5.95 26.31 30.73
C SER A 437 4.93 25.17 30.85
N GLU A 438 4.68 24.45 29.75
CA GLU A 438 3.83 23.25 29.69
C GLU A 438 4.61 21.94 29.98
N GLY A 439 5.88 22.04 30.38
CA GLY A 439 6.73 20.90 30.71
C GLY A 439 7.30 20.16 29.48
N ILE A 440 7.26 20.77 28.30
CA ILE A 440 7.86 20.21 27.08
C ILE A 440 9.29 20.74 26.97
N ALA A 441 10.27 19.84 26.86
CA ALA A 441 11.66 20.25 26.64
C ALA A 441 11.76 21.03 25.32
N ALA A 442 12.28 22.25 25.35
CA ALA A 442 12.34 23.09 24.17
C ALA A 442 13.56 24.02 24.18
N ALA A 443 14.03 24.38 22.99
CA ALA A 443 15.14 25.29 22.83
C ALA A 443 15.00 26.16 21.57
N THR A 444 15.50 27.39 21.67
CA THR A 444 15.55 28.34 20.56
C THR A 444 16.81 28.12 19.75
N MET A 445 16.67 27.82 18.46
CA MET A 445 17.79 27.70 17.54
C MET A 445 17.97 28.98 16.73
N PHE A 446 19.22 29.34 16.45
CA PHE A 446 19.57 30.52 15.68
C PHE A 446 20.13 30.14 14.33
N MET A 447 19.86 30.98 13.33
CA MET A 447 20.46 30.82 12.00
C MET A 447 21.91 31.26 12.07
N SER A 448 22.83 30.37 11.69
CA SER A 448 24.25 30.70 11.52
C SER A 448 24.65 30.62 10.05
N ASN A 449 25.51 31.55 9.64
CA ASN A 449 26.14 31.53 8.32
C ASN A 449 27.38 30.62 8.28
N LYS A 450 27.92 30.27 9.45
CA LYS A 450 29.07 29.41 9.60
C LYS A 450 28.59 28.10 10.23
N LEU A 451 28.53 27.05 9.42
CA LEU A 451 28.14 25.71 9.86
C LEU A 451 29.33 24.78 9.65
N THR A 452 29.85 24.22 10.74
CA THR A 452 30.89 23.20 10.69
C THR A 452 30.29 21.88 10.23
N GLU A 453 31.03 21.13 9.42
CA GLU A 453 30.62 19.79 8.99
C GLU A 453 30.59 18.82 10.18
N VAL A 454 29.47 18.11 10.32
CA VAL A 454 29.21 17.14 11.40
C VAL A 454 29.11 15.72 10.85
N SER A 455 29.24 14.73 11.73
CA SER A 455 29.17 13.31 11.36
C SER A 455 27.81 12.94 10.77
N GLN A 456 27.78 12.26 9.62
CA GLN A 456 26.53 11.76 9.03
C GLN A 456 26.06 10.42 9.64
N THR A 457 26.92 9.73 10.39
CA THR A 457 26.67 8.37 10.89
C THR A 457 26.42 8.32 12.39
N GLN A 458 26.88 9.33 13.13
CA GLN A 458 26.78 9.38 14.58
C GLN A 458 26.13 10.69 15.03
N LEU A 459 24.97 10.58 15.66
CA LEU A 459 24.31 11.66 16.36
C LEU A 459 25.14 12.07 17.58
N ARG A 460 25.48 13.36 17.67
CA ARG A 460 26.25 13.96 18.76
C ARG A 460 25.45 15.08 19.40
N VAL A 461 25.09 14.94 20.66
CA VAL A 461 24.28 15.92 21.39
C VAL A 461 25.06 16.39 22.61
N ALA A 462 25.30 17.69 22.71
CA ALA A 462 26.03 18.29 23.81
C ALA A 462 25.08 19.13 24.68
N PHE A 463 25.28 19.09 25.99
CA PHE A 463 24.45 19.79 26.97
C PHE A 463 25.31 20.54 27.97
N ASP A 464 24.88 21.73 28.38
CA ASP A 464 25.27 22.26 29.67
C ASP A 464 24.59 21.47 30.81
N GLY A 465 25.16 21.57 32.01
CA GLY A 465 24.62 20.94 33.21
C GLY A 465 23.46 21.75 33.82
N ASP A 466 23.83 22.81 34.53
CA ASP A 466 22.89 23.61 35.32
C ASP A 466 21.88 24.34 34.43
N ALA A 467 20.64 24.50 34.91
CA ALA A 467 19.51 25.12 34.18
C ALA A 467 19.15 24.49 32.80
N VAL A 468 19.81 23.40 32.40
CA VAL A 468 19.49 22.62 31.18
C VAL A 468 19.11 21.19 31.55
N LEU A 469 20.04 20.43 32.13
CA LEU A 469 19.81 19.06 32.61
C LEU A 469 19.39 19.03 34.07
N PHE A 470 19.98 19.91 34.88
CA PHE A 470 19.67 20.09 36.29
C PHE A 470 18.85 21.37 36.49
N SER A 471 18.24 21.51 37.67
CA SER A 471 17.58 22.74 38.06
C SER A 471 18.57 23.92 38.17
N ASP A 472 18.04 25.13 38.33
CA ASP A 472 18.83 26.34 38.57
C ASP A 472 19.20 26.54 40.06
N GLU A 473 19.06 25.51 40.91
CA GLU A 473 19.39 25.52 42.34
C GLU A 473 20.82 26.01 42.60
N SER A 474 21.78 25.37 41.94
CA SER A 474 23.21 25.69 42.05
C SER A 474 23.51 27.14 41.63
N GLU A 475 22.83 27.63 40.59
CA GLU A 475 23.00 29.00 40.11
C GLU A 475 22.39 30.02 41.08
N ARG A 476 21.25 29.71 41.72
CA ARG A 476 20.65 30.56 42.77
C ARG A 476 21.60 30.76 43.94
N ILE A 477 22.27 29.69 44.35
CA ILE A 477 23.22 29.71 45.47
C ILE A 477 24.45 30.52 45.09
N PHE A 478 24.99 30.32 43.88
CA PHE A 478 26.09 31.14 43.39
C PHE A 478 25.75 32.64 43.35
N LYS A 479 24.56 33.03 42.88
CA LYS A 479 24.16 34.45 42.86
C LYS A 479 23.90 35.05 44.23
N THR A 480 23.50 34.25 45.22
CA THR A 480 23.17 34.74 46.57
C THR A 480 24.35 34.70 47.53
N GLN A 481 25.23 33.71 47.43
CA GLN A 481 26.31 33.43 48.39
C GLN A 481 27.71 33.43 47.76
N GLY A 482 27.84 33.67 46.46
CA GLY A 482 29.11 33.72 45.75
C GLY A 482 29.74 32.34 45.51
N LEU A 483 31.00 32.34 45.06
CA LEU A 483 31.73 31.14 44.66
C LEU A 483 32.03 30.20 45.85
N ASP A 484 32.39 30.77 47.01
CA ASP A 484 32.71 29.99 48.21
C ASP A 484 31.45 29.29 48.79
N GLY A 485 30.32 30.01 48.83
CA GLY A 485 29.03 29.44 49.25
C GLY A 485 28.57 28.32 48.31
N PHE A 486 28.79 28.48 47.00
CA PHE A 486 28.54 27.43 46.02
C PHE A 486 29.39 26.17 46.27
N PHE A 487 30.70 26.31 46.50
CA PHE A 487 31.56 25.14 46.76
C PHE A 487 31.23 24.44 48.07
N GLN A 488 30.90 25.18 49.13
CA GLN A 488 30.47 24.59 50.39
C GLN A 488 29.16 23.83 50.22
N HIS A 489 28.19 24.43 49.54
CA HIS A 489 26.92 23.78 49.24
C HIS A 489 27.08 22.50 48.41
N GLU A 490 27.90 22.51 47.36
CA GLU A 490 28.15 21.33 46.53
C GLU A 490 28.87 20.21 47.30
N ARG A 491 29.74 20.56 48.25
CA ARG A 491 30.40 19.59 49.13
C ARG A 491 29.43 18.98 50.13
N ASP A 492 28.60 19.80 50.77
CA ASP A 492 27.65 19.34 51.80
C ASP A 492 26.52 18.49 51.19
N ASN A 493 26.19 18.71 49.92
CA ASN A 493 25.14 18.01 49.19
C ASN A 493 25.68 17.00 48.16
N GLU A 494 26.94 16.58 48.26
CA GLU A 494 27.58 15.74 47.24
C GLU A 494 26.81 14.43 46.95
N ASP A 495 26.18 13.85 47.98
CA ASP A 495 25.37 12.62 47.89
C ASP A 495 23.87 12.87 47.71
N ILE A 496 23.44 14.14 47.67
CA ILE A 496 22.05 14.53 47.41
C ILE A 496 21.93 14.85 45.92
N LEU A 497 21.00 14.17 45.24
CA LEU A 497 20.82 14.34 43.79
C LEU A 497 20.37 15.77 43.46
N LEU A 498 20.81 16.29 42.31
CA LEU A 498 20.31 17.55 41.79
C LEU A 498 18.86 17.40 41.30
N ASP A 499 18.06 18.45 41.48
CA ASP A 499 16.71 18.51 40.93
C ASP A 499 16.72 18.51 39.40
N ARG A 500 15.63 18.03 38.80
CA ARG A 500 15.49 17.88 37.35
C ARG A 500 15.36 19.22 36.62
N GLY A 501 16.14 19.40 35.55
CA GLY A 501 16.02 20.50 34.60
C GLY A 501 15.06 20.19 33.45
N PRO A 502 14.83 21.16 32.54
CA PRO A 502 13.85 21.04 31.46
C PRO A 502 14.18 19.97 30.41
N LEU A 503 15.46 19.66 30.15
CA LEU A 503 15.87 18.70 29.11
C LEU A 503 16.15 17.29 29.66
N LYS A 504 15.95 17.05 30.96
CA LYS A 504 16.25 15.77 31.60
C LYS A 504 15.51 14.59 30.95
N ASP A 505 14.23 14.74 30.63
CA ASP A 505 13.44 13.63 30.07
C ASP A 505 13.79 13.33 28.60
N PHE A 506 14.23 14.34 27.85
CA PHE A 506 14.80 14.15 26.53
C PHE A 506 16.12 13.37 26.60
N LEU A 507 17.03 13.73 27.52
CA LEU A 507 18.28 12.99 27.73
C LEU A 507 18.03 11.55 28.18
N ALA A 508 17.03 11.32 29.05
CA ALA A 508 16.58 9.97 29.42
C ALA A 508 16.11 9.14 28.22
N SER A 509 15.41 9.76 27.28
CA SER A 509 14.97 9.12 26.05
C SER A 509 16.16 8.74 25.15
N LEU A 510 17.17 9.61 25.04
CA LEU A 510 18.42 9.30 24.33
C LEU A 510 19.16 8.14 25.00
N GLY A 511 19.29 8.16 26.32
CA GLY A 511 19.94 7.09 27.10
C GLY A 511 19.24 5.74 26.93
N LYS A 512 17.90 5.72 26.87
CA LYS A 512 17.12 4.51 26.59
C LYS A 512 17.48 3.92 25.22
N LEU A 513 17.59 4.76 24.18
CA LEU A 513 17.98 4.32 22.84
C LEU A 513 19.45 3.89 22.79
N GLN A 514 20.36 4.57 23.49
CA GLN A 514 21.77 4.15 23.64
C GLN A 514 21.87 2.75 24.25
N ASN A 515 21.12 2.49 25.32
CA ASN A 515 21.11 1.19 25.99
C ASN A 515 20.66 0.04 25.07
N LYS A 516 19.80 0.29 24.07
CA LYS A 516 19.45 -0.73 23.07
C LYS A 516 20.63 -1.17 22.22
N PHE A 517 21.52 -0.24 21.87
CA PHE A 517 22.75 -0.56 21.15
C PHE A 517 23.72 -1.30 22.06
N TYR A 518 23.84 -0.88 23.32
CA TYR A 518 24.71 -1.53 24.30
C TYR A 518 24.31 -2.98 24.54
N ALA A 519 23.01 -3.26 24.64
CA ALA A 519 22.46 -4.62 24.79
C ALA A 519 22.80 -5.56 23.61
N LYS A 520 23.16 -5.01 22.44
CA LYS A 520 23.60 -5.76 21.26
C LYS A 520 25.13 -5.75 21.07
N GLY A 521 25.88 -5.31 22.08
CA GLY A 521 27.34 -5.23 22.03
C GLY A 521 27.88 -4.00 21.31
N HIS A 522 27.03 -3.08 20.86
CA HIS A 522 27.42 -1.88 20.11
C HIS A 522 27.73 -0.68 21.02
N ARG A 523 28.49 -0.89 22.11
CA ARG A 523 28.80 0.17 23.08
C ARG A 523 29.81 1.19 22.56
N LEU A 524 30.85 0.72 21.89
CA LEU A 524 31.93 1.59 21.38
C LEU A 524 31.57 2.27 20.05
N ASP A 525 30.75 1.62 19.22
CA ASP A 525 30.28 2.10 17.92
C ASP A 525 28.83 2.60 17.97
N CYS A 526 28.34 2.98 19.16
CA CYS A 526 26.99 3.50 19.32
C CYS A 526 26.78 4.74 18.43
N PRO A 527 25.71 4.79 17.61
CA PRO A 527 25.45 5.93 16.74
C PRO A 527 24.87 7.13 17.49
N ILE A 528 24.62 7.04 18.79
CA ILE A 528 24.23 8.16 19.64
C ILE A 528 25.37 8.41 20.63
N ARG A 529 25.88 9.64 20.68
CA ARG A 529 26.87 10.11 21.65
C ARG A 529 26.39 11.35 22.36
N THR A 530 26.48 11.34 23.69
CA THR A 530 26.08 12.46 24.55
C THR A 530 27.29 13.07 25.26
N TYR A 531 27.29 14.40 25.37
CA TYR A 531 28.39 15.17 25.96
C TYR A 531 27.84 16.10 27.04
N LEU A 532 28.41 16.03 28.24
CA LEU A 532 28.23 17.07 29.27
C LEU A 532 29.35 18.09 29.10
N VAL A 533 29.03 19.35 28.84
CA VAL A 533 30.00 20.46 28.70
C VAL A 533 29.63 21.54 29.72
N THR A 534 30.25 21.48 30.89
CA THR A 534 29.88 22.32 32.04
C THR A 534 31.01 23.22 32.51
N ALA A 535 30.65 24.41 32.99
CA ALA A 535 31.57 25.33 33.64
C ALA A 535 32.02 24.83 35.04
N ARG A 536 31.37 23.79 35.59
CA ARG A 536 31.75 23.18 36.88
C ARG A 536 33.20 22.69 36.87
N SER A 537 33.82 22.72 38.05
CA SER A 537 35.15 22.17 38.27
C SER A 537 35.06 20.67 38.59
N ALA A 538 35.85 19.85 37.90
CA ALA A 538 35.90 18.40 38.17
C ALA A 538 36.30 18.10 39.62
N ALA A 539 37.17 18.92 40.20
CA ALA A 539 37.76 18.68 41.52
C ALA A 539 36.85 19.06 42.69
N SER A 540 35.89 19.98 42.48
CA SER A 540 35.13 20.58 43.59
C SER A 540 33.62 20.61 43.43
N SER A 541 33.09 20.59 42.19
CA SER A 541 31.63 20.68 41.95
C SER A 541 31.09 19.74 40.88
N GLY A 542 31.94 18.88 40.30
CA GLY A 542 31.55 17.93 39.27
C GLY A 542 30.97 16.61 39.80
N ILE A 543 31.32 16.22 41.03
CA ILE A 543 30.99 14.89 41.57
C ILE A 543 29.47 14.70 41.72
N ARG A 544 28.77 15.66 42.31
CA ARG A 544 27.31 15.65 42.49
C ARG A 544 26.57 15.51 41.15
N ALA A 545 27.02 16.22 40.11
CA ALA A 545 26.47 16.13 38.76
C ALA A 545 26.64 14.72 38.16
N LEU A 546 27.82 14.11 38.29
CA LEU A 546 28.07 12.75 37.80
C LEU A 546 27.27 11.69 38.57
N LYS A 547 27.18 11.82 39.90
CA LYS A 547 26.34 10.93 40.73
C LYS A 547 24.86 11.05 40.34
N THR A 548 24.39 12.26 40.04
CA THR A 548 23.02 12.50 39.59
C THR A 548 22.73 11.83 38.25
N LEU A 549 23.59 12.02 37.25
CA LEU A 549 23.44 11.36 35.94
C LEU A 549 23.45 9.83 36.08
N ARG A 550 24.37 9.29 36.89
CA ARG A 550 24.44 7.86 37.18
C ARG A 550 23.16 7.35 37.84
N ALA A 551 22.63 8.06 38.84
CA ALA A 551 21.40 7.68 39.53
C ALA A 551 20.18 7.70 38.59
N TRP A 552 20.17 8.58 37.58
CA TRP A 552 19.16 8.60 36.52
C TRP A 552 19.35 7.53 35.45
N GLY A 553 20.39 6.68 35.56
CA GLY A 553 20.72 5.67 34.56
C GLY A 553 21.23 6.26 33.24
N LEU A 554 21.74 7.50 33.29
CA LEU A 554 22.28 8.22 32.15
C LEU A 554 23.79 8.03 32.10
N GLU A 555 24.26 7.21 31.17
CA GLU A 555 25.67 7.02 30.90
C GLU A 555 26.14 8.05 29.87
N THR A 556 26.49 9.25 30.32
CA THR A 556 27.09 10.26 29.42
C THR A 556 28.44 9.76 28.91
N ASP A 557 28.63 9.76 27.59
CA ASP A 557 29.82 9.16 26.99
C ASP A 557 31.09 9.98 27.23
N GLU A 558 30.96 11.31 27.33
CA GLU A 558 32.04 12.25 27.61
C GLU A 558 31.55 13.39 28.50
N ALA A 559 32.29 13.68 29.58
CA ALA A 559 32.01 14.79 30.48
C ALA A 559 33.21 15.73 30.56
N LEU A 560 32.99 16.99 30.19
CA LEU A 560 33.98 18.05 30.10
C LEU A 560 33.68 19.09 31.18
N PHE A 561 34.55 19.12 32.19
CA PHE A 561 34.52 20.09 33.28
C PHE A 561 35.53 21.19 33.01
N LEU A 562 35.04 22.39 32.69
CA LEU A 562 35.88 23.47 32.19
C LEU A 562 36.38 24.41 33.28
N ALA A 563 35.87 24.31 34.52
CA ALA A 563 36.23 25.19 35.63
C ALA A 563 36.21 26.69 35.24
N GLY A 564 35.18 27.10 34.49
CA GLY A 564 35.00 28.46 33.99
C GLY A 564 35.69 28.80 32.66
N ALA A 565 36.48 27.89 32.07
CA ALA A 565 37.06 28.10 30.74
C ALA A 565 35.97 28.16 29.64
N PRO A 566 36.21 28.87 28.53
CA PRO A 566 35.23 29.01 27.46
C PRO A 566 34.88 27.66 26.82
N LYS A 567 33.58 27.45 26.55
CA LYS A 567 33.05 26.20 25.97
C LYS A 567 33.34 26.04 24.47
N GLY A 568 33.44 27.15 23.74
CA GLY A 568 33.60 27.20 22.28
C GLY A 568 34.70 26.29 21.71
N PRO A 569 35.96 26.36 22.19
CA PRO A 569 37.04 25.51 21.68
C PRO A 569 36.80 24.01 21.83
N MET A 570 36.13 23.59 22.91
CA MET A 570 35.77 22.18 23.10
C MET A 570 34.65 21.75 22.17
N LEU A 571 33.66 22.61 21.93
CA LEU A 571 32.56 22.36 21.00
C LEU A 571 33.05 22.26 19.55
N GLU A 572 34.03 23.07 19.15
CA GLU A 572 34.69 22.98 17.83
C GLU A 572 35.36 21.62 17.60
N LYS A 573 35.93 21.03 18.66
CA LYS A 573 36.53 19.69 18.61
C LYS A 573 35.48 18.59 18.60
N ILE A 574 34.44 18.70 19.43
CA ILE A 574 33.35 17.71 19.53
C ILE A 574 32.54 17.65 18.22
N ARG A 575 32.31 18.81 17.59
CA ARG A 575 31.43 19.01 16.43
C ARG A 575 30.05 18.37 16.66
N PRO A 576 29.31 18.82 17.70
CA PRO A 576 28.00 18.27 17.97
C PRO A 576 27.00 18.71 16.91
N HIS A 577 25.95 17.90 16.70
CA HIS A 577 24.82 18.26 15.86
C HIS A 577 23.99 19.38 16.48
N ILE A 578 23.94 19.39 17.81
CA ILE A 578 23.27 20.42 18.60
C ILE A 578 23.92 20.52 19.98
N TYR A 579 24.09 21.75 20.44
CA TYR A 579 24.54 22.11 21.79
C TYR A 579 23.46 22.89 22.53
N PHE A 580 23.10 22.49 23.75
CA PHE A 580 22.10 23.18 24.57
C PHE A 580 22.74 23.93 25.73
N ASP A 581 22.36 25.20 25.90
CA ASP A 581 22.84 26.07 26.98
C ASP A 581 21.75 27.06 27.37
N ASP A 582 21.66 27.43 28.64
CA ASP A 582 20.70 28.43 29.12
C ASP A 582 21.24 29.87 28.98
N GLN A 583 22.54 30.06 28.83
CA GLN A 583 23.15 31.38 28.76
C GLN A 583 23.48 31.78 27.31
N MET A 584 22.90 32.90 26.87
CA MET A 584 23.10 33.40 25.50
C MET A 584 24.58 33.61 25.14
N PHE A 585 25.41 34.03 26.09
CA PHE A 585 26.85 34.22 25.87
C PHE A 585 27.55 32.92 25.43
N HIS A 586 27.17 31.78 26.00
CA HIS A 586 27.72 30.48 25.59
C HIS A 586 27.18 30.01 24.24
N VAL A 587 25.91 30.30 23.96
CA VAL A 587 25.27 30.02 22.66
C VAL A 587 25.95 30.81 21.54
N GLU A 588 26.19 32.10 21.74
CA GLU A 588 26.90 32.98 20.81
C GLU A 588 28.34 32.51 20.60
N GLY A 589 29.08 32.23 21.68
CA GLY A 589 30.45 31.72 21.59
C GLY A 589 30.57 30.38 20.87
N ALA A 590 29.57 29.49 20.99
CA ALA A 590 29.51 28.25 20.24
C ALA A 590 29.22 28.50 18.74
N ALA A 591 28.31 29.44 18.44
CA ALA A 591 27.96 29.82 17.08
C ALA A 591 29.14 30.47 16.31
N GLU A 592 29.96 31.28 16.97
CA GLU A 592 31.20 31.86 16.41
C GLU A 592 32.19 30.78 15.93
N MET A 593 32.25 29.67 16.68
CA MET A 593 33.04 28.48 16.37
C MET A 593 32.34 27.55 15.35
N GLY A 594 31.20 27.96 14.79
CA GLY A 594 30.45 27.22 13.77
C GLY A 594 29.65 26.03 14.31
N THR A 595 29.46 25.95 15.63
CA THR A 595 28.62 24.93 16.27
C THR A 595 27.16 25.36 16.27
N VAL A 596 26.25 24.44 15.97
CA VAL A 596 24.81 24.70 16.12
C VAL A 596 24.45 24.68 17.60
N ALA A 597 24.16 25.85 18.14
CA ALA A 597 23.77 26.02 19.55
C ALA A 597 22.31 26.44 19.67
N ALA A 598 21.65 25.94 20.71
CA ALA A 598 20.25 26.16 21.01
C ALA A 598 20.10 26.68 22.45
N HIS A 599 19.45 27.83 22.58
CA HIS A 599 19.23 28.49 23.85
C HIS A 599 18.02 27.91 24.58
N VAL A 600 18.20 27.52 25.84
CA VAL A 600 17.14 27.04 26.72
C VAL A 600 16.76 28.17 27.69
N PRO A 601 15.70 28.96 27.42
CA PRO A 601 15.32 30.08 28.28
C PRO A 601 14.67 29.61 29.58
N TYR A 602 15.48 29.05 30.49
CA TYR A 602 15.08 28.50 31.79
C TYR A 602 15.95 29.06 32.91
N GLY A 603 15.42 29.07 34.14
CA GLY A 603 16.16 29.46 35.35
C GLY A 603 16.16 30.96 35.67
N ILE A 604 16.73 31.30 36.83
CA ILE A 604 16.81 32.68 37.33
C ILE A 604 17.68 33.61 36.47
N ALA A 605 18.60 33.09 35.65
CA ALA A 605 19.40 33.87 34.72
C ALA A 605 18.53 34.67 33.73
N GLN A 606 17.32 34.19 33.45
CA GLN A 606 16.40 34.78 32.48
C GLN A 606 15.57 35.94 33.06
N LYS A 607 15.61 36.20 34.38
CA LYS A 607 14.69 37.14 35.07
C LYS A 607 15.16 38.61 35.16
N HIS A 608 16.17 39.04 34.40
CA HIS A 608 16.55 40.47 34.41
C HIS A 608 15.59 41.34 33.56
N PRO A 609 15.22 42.54 34.05
CA PRO A 609 14.13 43.33 33.49
C PRO A 609 14.52 43.99 32.17
N HIS A 610 13.57 44.04 31.24
CA HIS A 610 13.58 44.88 30.03
C HIS A 610 14.30 46.21 30.28
N LYS A 611 15.44 46.43 29.62
CA LYS A 611 15.96 47.78 29.41
C LYS A 611 14.86 48.58 28.71
N LYS A 612 14.31 49.57 29.42
CA LYS A 612 13.49 50.64 28.84
C LYS A 612 14.20 51.17 27.60
N CYS A 613 13.53 51.12 26.45
CA CYS A 613 13.87 51.95 25.31
C CYS A 613 14.01 53.41 25.81
N LEU A 614 15.23 53.94 25.69
CA LEU A 614 15.45 55.37 25.77
C LEU A 614 14.71 56.00 24.58
N ASN A 615 13.61 56.69 24.87
CA ASN A 615 13.06 57.72 24.02
C ASN A 615 14.17 58.76 23.77
N THR A 616 14.82 58.72 22.61
CA THR A 616 15.46 59.90 22.05
C THR A 616 14.40 60.63 21.24
N GLY A 617 13.73 61.58 21.89
CA GLY A 617 12.96 62.60 21.19
C GLY A 617 13.89 63.66 20.62
N LYS A 618 13.86 63.84 19.31
CA LYS A 618 13.58 65.09 18.59
C LYS A 618 13.66 64.85 17.09
#